data_AF-A0A2G6JEI1-F1
#
_entry.id   AF-A0A2G6JEI1-F1
#
_cell.length_a   1.000
_cell.length_b   1.000
_cell.length_c   1.000
_cell.angle_alpha   90.00
_cell.angle_beta   90.00
_cell.angle_gamma   90.00
#
_symmetry.space_group_name_H-M   'P 1'
#
loop_
_entity.id
_entity.type
_entity.pdbx_description
1 polymer ?
#
loop_
_entity_poly.entity_id
_entity_poly.type
_entity_poly.pdbx_seq_one_letter_code
_entity_poly.pdbx_strand_id
1 'polypeptide(L)'
;MRERLLAFDALSRTPAPEGDQASHLECIREVSDGIPELTRRLDRMLNRPAALPYPRSRRWDLERRARELAQERREARNRAELEKCVDRIREGTHFNALWFLYHNAGRGHMSYGDTTAASLEERYGVEIAEAAVAGWRAFWRTYDPPMPHEREARNSTPGAVIIGLVGLNLDFADGLDAAELNNEEARLAVRYASCELNSFPVWLAPLAAAHPEVVAAALCPSVVADMMHPDDGTLVNDVLAKLPRADDAVRTVLAPCVAEQLCAEEPPMVRALAYALDVVIGEGAVAVGDFAELARERCRGAIAAEARFATWWEAWLSVDSNGALDFLEAVVDDVTPEQVYQLVLQICHRLHERSETYATRPLLARQQPDVLKRLIPLVYEHIKPVDDIDHEGVFSPGPRDHAQRIRSQLVSWLAEVSGTEAVQSLRELAEDP
;
A
#
# COMPACT_ATOMS: atom_id res chain seq x y z
N MET A 1 -1.49 -52.98 -34.16
CA MET A 1 -2.68 -52.22 -34.63
C MET A 1 -3.17 -51.21 -33.59
N ARG A 2 -3.41 -51.62 -32.33
CA ARG A 2 -3.89 -50.74 -31.25
C ARG A 2 -2.94 -49.55 -30.96
N GLU A 3 -1.63 -49.81 -30.92
CA GLU A 3 -0.60 -48.77 -30.72
C GLU A 3 -0.50 -47.80 -31.91
N ARG A 4 -0.63 -48.30 -33.15
CA ARG A 4 -0.65 -47.46 -34.36
C ARG A 4 -1.87 -46.54 -34.41
N LEU A 5 -3.03 -47.01 -33.95
CA LEU A 5 -4.24 -46.20 -33.82
C LEU A 5 -4.10 -45.11 -32.74
N LEU A 6 -3.45 -45.44 -31.62
CA LEU A 6 -3.15 -44.49 -30.54
C LEU A 6 -2.17 -43.39 -31.00
N ALA A 7 -1.11 -43.77 -31.71
CA ALA A 7 -0.15 -42.82 -32.26
C ALA A 7 -0.80 -41.91 -33.31
N PHE A 8 -1.68 -42.45 -34.17
CA PHE A 8 -2.45 -41.67 -35.14
C PHE A 8 -3.43 -40.68 -34.48
N ASP A 9 -4.16 -41.12 -33.44
CA ASP A 9 -5.07 -40.25 -32.69
C ASP A 9 -4.31 -39.15 -31.89
N ALA A 10 -3.05 -39.39 -31.52
CA ALA A 10 -2.19 -38.39 -30.87
C ALA A 10 -1.64 -37.37 -31.88
N LEU A 11 -1.13 -37.82 -33.03
CA LEU A 11 -0.63 -36.96 -34.11
C LEU A 11 -1.74 -36.02 -34.60
N SER A 12 -2.95 -36.54 -34.81
CA SER A 12 -4.11 -35.78 -35.30
C SER A 12 -4.70 -34.76 -34.31
N ARG A 13 -4.34 -34.83 -33.02
CA ARG A 13 -4.78 -33.86 -31.99
C ARG A 13 -3.71 -32.83 -31.64
N THR A 14 -2.52 -32.97 -32.20
CA THR A 14 -1.43 -32.04 -31.96
C THR A 14 -1.68 -30.78 -32.80
N PRO A 15 -1.81 -29.58 -32.20
CA PRO A 15 -2.05 -28.36 -32.97
C PRO A 15 -0.87 -28.09 -33.90
N ALA A 16 -1.17 -27.77 -35.16
CA ALA A 16 -0.15 -27.37 -36.12
C ALA A 16 0.48 -26.02 -35.69
N PRO A 17 1.80 -25.82 -35.90
CA PRO A 17 2.41 -24.50 -35.76
C PRO A 17 1.67 -23.48 -36.64
N GLU A 18 1.53 -22.23 -36.15
CA GLU A 18 0.76 -21.19 -36.84
C GLU A 18 1.22 -21.02 -38.30
N GLY A 19 0.29 -21.26 -39.24
CA GLY A 19 0.52 -21.09 -40.68
C GLY A 19 0.68 -22.36 -41.50
N ASP A 20 0.84 -23.55 -40.90
CA ASP A 20 1.20 -24.78 -41.65
C ASP A 20 0.16 -25.93 -41.55
N GLN A 21 -1.12 -25.57 -41.49
CA GLN A 21 -2.22 -26.54 -41.36
C GLN A 21 -2.33 -27.50 -42.56
N ALA A 22 -1.94 -27.07 -43.75
CA ALA A 22 -2.00 -27.87 -44.98
C ALA A 22 -0.96 -29.01 -44.97
N SER A 23 0.29 -28.70 -44.65
CA SER A 23 1.39 -29.69 -44.57
C SER A 23 1.16 -30.71 -43.45
N HIS A 24 0.58 -30.28 -42.33
CA HIS A 24 0.20 -31.18 -41.24
C HIS A 24 -0.89 -32.17 -41.66
N LEU A 25 -1.90 -31.72 -42.43
CA LEU A 25 -2.96 -32.56 -42.99
C LEU A 25 -2.42 -33.55 -44.04
N GLU A 26 -1.44 -33.16 -44.84
CA GLU A 26 -0.75 -34.07 -45.78
C GLU A 26 0.03 -35.16 -45.06
N CYS A 27 0.79 -34.81 -44.03
CA CYS A 27 1.52 -35.78 -43.20
C CYS A 27 0.57 -36.82 -42.56
N ILE A 28 -0.59 -36.39 -42.06
CA ILE A 28 -1.61 -37.30 -41.53
C ILE A 28 -2.20 -38.20 -42.64
N ARG A 29 -2.40 -37.67 -43.86
CA ARG A 29 -2.86 -38.46 -45.01
C ARG A 29 -1.85 -39.53 -45.40
N GLU A 30 -0.57 -39.17 -45.51
CA GLU A 30 0.53 -40.11 -45.81
C GLU A 30 0.63 -41.23 -44.78
N VAL A 31 0.56 -40.91 -43.49
CA VAL A 31 0.63 -41.91 -42.41
C VAL A 31 -0.59 -42.86 -42.42
N SER A 32 -1.72 -42.40 -42.95
CA SER A 32 -2.94 -43.21 -43.07
C SER A 32 -3.05 -44.02 -44.37
N ASP A 33 -2.16 -43.76 -45.34
CA ASP A 33 -2.24 -44.34 -46.67
C ASP A 33 -1.87 -45.83 -46.65
N GLY A 34 -2.59 -46.63 -47.44
CA GLY A 34 -2.41 -48.09 -47.50
C GLY A 34 -2.84 -48.89 -46.25
N ILE A 35 -3.35 -48.26 -45.18
CA ILE A 35 -3.84 -48.93 -43.96
C ILE A 35 -5.36 -48.68 -43.77
N PRO A 36 -6.23 -49.64 -44.13
CA PRO A 36 -7.69 -49.44 -44.19
C PRO A 36 -8.35 -48.96 -42.88
N GLU A 37 -7.79 -49.30 -41.72
CA GLU A 37 -8.27 -48.86 -40.42
C GLU A 37 -7.96 -47.39 -40.15
N LEU A 38 -6.79 -46.91 -40.57
CA LEU A 38 -6.34 -45.53 -40.39
C LEU A 38 -7.00 -44.61 -41.42
N THR A 39 -7.15 -45.04 -42.67
CA THR A 39 -7.90 -44.30 -43.69
C THR A 39 -9.36 -44.08 -43.25
N ARG A 40 -10.04 -45.13 -42.74
CA ARG A 40 -11.40 -45.00 -42.16
C ARG A 40 -11.45 -44.13 -40.90
N ARG A 41 -10.34 -43.95 -40.19
CA ARG A 41 -10.25 -43.08 -39.01
C ARG A 41 -10.06 -41.63 -39.45
N LEU A 42 -9.21 -41.39 -40.45
CA LEU A 42 -8.99 -40.10 -41.09
C LEU A 42 -10.28 -39.58 -41.73
N ASP A 43 -10.99 -40.41 -42.50
CA ASP A 43 -12.26 -40.02 -43.11
C ASP A 43 -13.31 -39.62 -42.07
N ARG A 44 -13.35 -40.32 -40.93
CA ARG A 44 -14.25 -39.95 -39.81
C ARG A 44 -13.85 -38.66 -39.11
N MET A 45 -12.56 -38.31 -39.14
CA MET A 45 -12.05 -37.07 -38.58
C MET A 45 -12.35 -35.88 -39.51
N LEU A 46 -12.06 -36.02 -40.80
CA LEU A 46 -12.27 -34.99 -41.82
C LEU A 46 -13.76 -34.72 -42.07
N ASN A 47 -14.59 -35.78 -42.04
CA ASN A 47 -16.04 -35.68 -42.22
C ASN A 47 -16.79 -35.61 -40.89
N ARG A 48 -16.12 -35.28 -39.78
CA ARG A 48 -16.78 -35.08 -38.50
C ARG A 48 -17.72 -33.87 -38.64
N PRO A 49 -19.04 -34.01 -38.49
CA PRO A 49 -19.91 -32.84 -38.46
C PRO A 49 -19.41 -31.91 -37.36
N ALA A 50 -19.29 -30.61 -37.66
CA ALA A 50 -18.95 -29.61 -36.65
C ALA A 50 -19.79 -29.91 -35.41
N ALA A 51 -19.14 -30.13 -34.27
CA ALA A 51 -19.84 -30.50 -33.06
C ALA A 51 -20.96 -29.46 -32.86
N LEU A 52 -22.22 -29.89 -32.85
CA LEU A 52 -23.32 -29.02 -32.48
C LEU A 52 -22.91 -28.35 -31.16
N PRO A 53 -22.92 -27.00 -31.06
CA PRO A 53 -22.45 -26.32 -29.87
C PRO A 53 -23.14 -26.96 -28.67
N TYR A 54 -22.32 -27.45 -27.73
CA TYR A 54 -22.76 -28.19 -26.56
C TYR A 54 -23.96 -27.47 -25.94
N PRO A 55 -25.07 -28.13 -25.53
CA PRO A 55 -26.29 -27.45 -25.09
C PRO A 55 -26.08 -26.36 -24.02
N ARG A 56 -25.03 -26.51 -23.19
CA ARG A 56 -24.62 -25.48 -22.21
C ARG A 56 -24.03 -24.20 -22.85
N SER A 57 -23.34 -24.27 -23.98
CA SER A 57 -22.82 -23.10 -24.71
C SER A 57 -23.95 -22.23 -25.26
N ARG A 58 -24.98 -22.83 -25.89
CA ARG A 58 -26.16 -22.06 -26.32
C ARG A 58 -26.90 -21.40 -25.15
N ARG A 59 -26.99 -22.10 -24.01
CA ARG A 59 -27.58 -21.55 -22.79
C ARG A 59 -26.76 -20.35 -22.27
N TRP A 60 -25.43 -20.45 -22.23
CA TRP A 60 -24.56 -19.35 -21.84
C TRP A 60 -24.62 -18.16 -22.81
N ASP A 61 -24.73 -18.40 -24.12
CA ASP A 61 -24.90 -17.33 -25.11
C ASP A 61 -26.24 -16.61 -24.95
N LEU A 62 -27.33 -17.36 -24.70
CA LEU A 62 -28.66 -16.78 -24.42
C LEU A 62 -28.66 -16.02 -23.09
N GLU A 63 -28.04 -16.58 -22.04
CA GLU A 63 -27.88 -15.91 -20.75
C GLU A 63 -27.04 -14.64 -20.88
N ARG A 64 -25.95 -14.66 -21.66
CA ARG A 64 -25.12 -13.49 -21.94
C ARG A 64 -25.93 -12.41 -22.68
N ARG A 65 -26.62 -12.76 -23.76
CA ARG A 65 -27.49 -11.82 -24.50
C ARG A 65 -28.61 -11.26 -23.65
N ALA A 66 -29.22 -12.09 -22.79
CA ALA A 66 -30.25 -11.63 -21.86
C ALA A 66 -29.70 -10.64 -20.83
N ARG A 67 -28.47 -10.87 -20.33
CA ARG A 67 -27.77 -9.94 -19.43
C ARG A 67 -27.42 -8.63 -20.13
N GLU A 68 -26.89 -8.70 -21.36
CA GLU A 68 -26.56 -7.54 -22.20
C GLU A 68 -27.81 -6.67 -22.43
N LEU A 69 -28.92 -7.26 -22.91
CA LEU A 69 -30.17 -6.52 -23.15
C LEU A 69 -30.78 -5.96 -21.86
N ALA A 70 -30.67 -6.69 -20.74
CA ALA A 70 -31.13 -6.21 -19.44
C ALA A 70 -30.27 -5.02 -18.95
N GLN A 71 -28.97 -5.06 -19.20
CA GLN A 71 -28.05 -3.98 -18.91
C GLN A 71 -28.36 -2.74 -19.77
N GLU A 72 -28.52 -2.90 -21.09
CA GLU A 72 -28.90 -1.81 -22.01
C GLU A 72 -30.20 -1.12 -21.59
N ARG A 73 -31.24 -1.91 -21.25
CA ARG A 73 -32.53 -1.36 -20.75
C ARG A 73 -32.37 -0.61 -19.45
N ARG A 74 -31.53 -1.11 -18.54
CA ARG A 74 -31.25 -0.45 -17.25
C ARG A 74 -30.50 0.85 -17.48
N GLU A 75 -29.49 0.85 -18.34
CA GLU A 75 -28.71 2.04 -18.68
C GLU A 75 -29.56 3.10 -19.39
N ALA A 76 -30.41 2.70 -20.34
CA ALA A 76 -31.35 3.61 -21.00
C ALA A 76 -32.34 4.24 -20.00
N ARG A 77 -32.87 3.45 -19.05
CA ARG A 77 -33.72 3.99 -17.98
C ARG A 77 -32.95 4.96 -17.09
N ASN A 78 -31.74 4.59 -16.65
CA ASN A 78 -30.91 5.43 -15.79
C ASN A 78 -30.56 6.74 -16.49
N ARG A 79 -30.20 6.69 -17.78
CA ARG A 79 -29.96 7.87 -18.60
C ARG A 79 -31.16 8.81 -18.60
N ALA A 80 -32.35 8.29 -18.89
CA ALA A 80 -33.58 9.08 -18.90
C ALA A 80 -33.92 9.71 -17.53
N GLU A 81 -33.55 9.08 -16.41
CA GLU A 81 -33.71 9.69 -15.09
C GLU A 81 -32.65 10.76 -14.80
N LEU A 82 -31.41 10.56 -15.24
CA LEU A 82 -30.32 11.53 -15.08
C LEU A 82 -30.53 12.79 -15.92
N GLU A 83 -31.06 12.65 -17.14
CA GLU A 83 -31.41 13.78 -18.02
C GLU A 83 -32.40 14.75 -17.34
N LYS A 84 -33.35 14.23 -16.54
CA LYS A 84 -34.33 15.08 -15.82
C LYS A 84 -33.71 15.96 -14.74
N CYS A 85 -32.52 15.62 -14.26
CA CYS A 85 -31.84 16.35 -13.20
C CYS A 85 -30.42 16.81 -13.60
N VAL A 86 -30.10 16.83 -14.89
CA VAL A 86 -28.76 17.13 -15.40
C VAL A 86 -28.23 18.48 -14.93
N ASP A 87 -29.07 19.51 -14.86
CA ASP A 87 -28.66 20.84 -14.37
C ASP A 87 -28.28 20.79 -12.89
N ARG A 88 -29.06 20.09 -12.06
CA ARG A 88 -28.75 19.91 -10.64
C ARG A 88 -27.52 19.02 -10.40
N ILE A 89 -27.24 18.09 -11.33
CA ILE A 89 -26.00 17.31 -11.33
C ILE A 89 -24.84 18.28 -11.59
N ARG A 90 -24.92 19.07 -12.67
CA ARG A 90 -23.91 20.05 -13.09
C ARG A 90 -23.61 21.10 -12.01
N GLU A 91 -24.62 21.55 -11.28
CA GLU A 91 -24.49 22.50 -10.16
C GLU A 91 -23.93 21.86 -8.88
N GLY A 92 -23.76 20.54 -8.82
CA GLY A 92 -23.32 19.84 -7.62
C GLY A 92 -24.41 19.62 -6.56
N THR A 93 -25.67 19.99 -6.82
CA THR A 93 -26.74 20.00 -5.80
C THR A 93 -27.53 18.68 -5.70
N HIS A 94 -27.25 17.71 -6.58
CA HIS A 94 -27.93 16.40 -6.59
C HIS A 94 -27.01 15.25 -6.15
N PHE A 95 -26.66 15.21 -4.85
CA PHE A 95 -25.73 14.22 -4.26
C PHE A 95 -25.98 12.77 -4.69
N ASN A 96 -27.22 12.28 -4.63
CA ASN A 96 -27.52 10.88 -4.99
C ASN A 96 -27.19 10.54 -6.46
N ALA A 97 -27.28 11.52 -7.36
CA ALA A 97 -26.95 11.32 -8.76
C ALA A 97 -25.44 11.37 -8.96
N LEU A 98 -24.74 12.31 -8.31
CA LEU A 98 -23.26 12.35 -8.28
C LEU A 98 -22.67 11.06 -7.71
N TRP A 99 -23.25 10.54 -6.63
CA TRP A 99 -22.88 9.28 -6.00
C TRP A 99 -23.13 8.08 -6.91
N PHE A 100 -24.29 8.05 -7.57
CA PHE A 100 -24.61 7.03 -8.57
C PHE A 100 -23.61 7.07 -9.74
N LEU A 101 -23.30 8.26 -10.26
CA LEU A 101 -22.36 8.45 -11.36
C LEU A 101 -20.95 8.02 -10.96
N TYR A 102 -20.49 8.33 -9.74
CA TYR A 102 -19.21 7.86 -9.21
C TYR A 102 -19.12 6.33 -9.19
N HIS A 103 -20.20 5.64 -8.76
CA HIS A 103 -20.24 4.17 -8.77
C HIS A 103 -20.24 3.55 -10.16
N ASN A 104 -20.67 4.32 -11.16
CA ASN A 104 -20.69 3.93 -12.55
C ASN A 104 -19.62 4.65 -13.37
N ALA A 105 -18.59 5.22 -12.73
CA ALA A 105 -17.40 5.74 -13.39
C ALA A 105 -16.28 4.70 -13.36
N GLY A 106 -15.15 4.98 -14.04
CA GLY A 106 -13.94 4.18 -13.83
C GLY A 106 -13.29 4.65 -12.54
N ARG A 107 -13.03 3.75 -11.58
CA ARG A 107 -12.51 4.11 -10.26
C ARG A 107 -11.29 3.30 -9.86
N GLY A 108 -10.36 3.95 -9.16
CA GLY A 108 -9.24 3.28 -8.50
C GLY A 108 -9.71 2.44 -7.31
N HIS A 109 -8.98 1.36 -7.01
CA HIS A 109 -9.22 0.54 -5.82
C HIS A 109 -8.40 1.00 -4.59
N MET A 110 -7.38 1.85 -4.81
CA MET A 110 -6.41 2.26 -3.79
C MET A 110 -6.58 3.72 -3.34
N SER A 111 -7.42 4.52 -4.01
CA SER A 111 -7.72 5.92 -3.69
C SER A 111 -9.20 6.20 -4.01
N TYR A 112 -9.86 6.97 -3.15
CA TYR A 112 -11.24 7.39 -3.32
C TYR A 112 -11.41 8.43 -4.43
N GLY A 113 -10.46 9.37 -4.55
CA GLY A 113 -10.57 10.43 -5.55
C GLY A 113 -10.13 10.03 -6.96
N ASP A 114 -9.52 8.85 -7.15
CA ASP A 114 -9.06 8.39 -8.46
C ASP A 114 -10.26 7.91 -9.31
N THR A 115 -10.72 8.77 -10.23
CA THR A 115 -11.91 8.52 -11.05
C THR A 115 -11.77 9.11 -12.45
N THR A 116 -12.32 8.41 -13.45
CA THR A 116 -12.42 8.87 -14.85
C THR A 116 -13.85 8.85 -15.37
N ALA A 117 -14.25 9.94 -16.03
CA ALA A 117 -15.56 10.11 -16.65
C ALA A 117 -15.70 9.40 -18.02
N ALA A 118 -14.62 8.86 -18.59
CA ALA A 118 -14.65 8.23 -19.93
C ALA A 118 -15.72 7.13 -20.05
N SER A 119 -15.86 6.32 -19.01
CA SER A 119 -16.88 5.26 -18.97
C SER A 119 -18.31 5.77 -18.77
N LEU A 120 -18.50 7.02 -18.32
CA LEU A 120 -19.81 7.67 -18.23
C LEU A 120 -20.26 8.16 -19.60
N GLU A 121 -19.34 8.67 -20.42
CA GLU A 121 -19.66 9.11 -21.78
C GLU A 121 -20.22 7.95 -22.62
N GLU A 122 -19.58 6.77 -22.54
CA GLU A 122 -20.04 5.56 -23.24
C GLU A 122 -21.44 5.12 -22.76
N ARG A 123 -21.66 5.10 -21.43
CA ARG A 123 -22.89 4.55 -20.83
C ARG A 123 -24.06 5.52 -20.85
N TYR A 124 -23.82 6.79 -20.57
CA TYR A 124 -24.86 7.80 -20.33
C TYR A 124 -24.82 8.97 -21.31
N GLY A 125 -23.79 9.08 -22.15
CA GLY A 125 -23.63 10.17 -23.11
C GLY A 125 -22.82 11.33 -22.55
N VAL A 126 -22.31 12.15 -23.46
CA VAL A 126 -21.38 13.27 -23.18
C VAL A 126 -21.98 14.27 -22.20
N GLU A 127 -23.23 14.69 -22.40
CA GLU A 127 -23.84 15.75 -21.57
C GLU A 127 -23.95 15.37 -20.09
N ILE A 128 -24.28 14.11 -19.78
CA ILE A 128 -24.33 13.62 -18.40
C ILE A 128 -22.92 13.49 -17.81
N ALA A 129 -21.95 13.04 -18.60
CA ALA A 129 -20.57 12.91 -18.14
C ALA A 129 -19.95 14.28 -17.81
N GLU A 130 -20.14 15.27 -18.67
CA GLU A 130 -19.72 16.66 -18.43
C GLU A 130 -20.42 17.26 -17.22
N ALA A 131 -21.74 17.03 -17.07
CA ALA A 131 -22.48 17.44 -15.88
C ALA A 131 -21.94 16.77 -14.61
N ALA A 132 -21.56 15.49 -14.66
CA ALA A 132 -20.95 14.78 -13.53
C ALA A 132 -19.63 15.44 -13.10
N VAL A 133 -18.74 15.70 -14.04
CA VAL A 133 -17.43 16.35 -13.80
C VAL A 133 -17.62 17.73 -13.19
N ALA A 134 -18.46 18.58 -13.81
CA ALA A 134 -18.76 19.91 -13.29
C ALA A 134 -19.39 19.83 -11.89
N GLY A 135 -20.29 18.88 -11.68
CA GLY A 135 -20.96 18.65 -10.41
C GLY A 135 -20.02 18.22 -9.29
N TRP A 136 -19.10 17.31 -9.54
CA TRP A 136 -18.09 16.89 -8.57
C TRP A 136 -17.16 18.07 -8.18
N ARG A 137 -16.72 18.86 -9.16
CA ARG A 137 -15.91 20.08 -8.93
C ARG A 137 -16.66 21.14 -8.13
N ALA A 138 -17.95 21.34 -8.41
CA ALA A 138 -18.78 22.25 -7.64
C ALA A 138 -19.02 21.75 -6.21
N PHE A 139 -19.20 20.44 -6.04
CA PHE A 139 -19.60 19.83 -4.77
C PHE A 139 -18.61 20.10 -3.63
N TRP A 140 -17.30 19.99 -3.90
CA TRP A 140 -16.30 20.07 -2.83
C TRP A 140 -16.29 21.41 -2.11
N ARG A 141 -16.72 22.50 -2.75
CA ARG A 141 -16.84 23.84 -2.12
C ARG A 141 -18.10 24.02 -1.26
N THR A 142 -19.01 23.05 -1.26
CA THR A 142 -20.34 23.18 -0.61
C THR A 142 -20.52 22.29 0.63
N TYR A 143 -19.67 21.28 0.79
CA TYR A 143 -19.76 20.32 1.88
C TYR A 143 -18.52 20.42 2.76
N ASP A 144 -18.68 20.71 4.05
CA ASP A 144 -17.58 20.68 5.03
C ASP A 144 -17.46 19.27 5.63
N PRO A 145 -16.43 18.48 5.24
CA PRO A 145 -16.26 17.13 5.75
C PRO A 145 -15.76 17.15 7.19
N PRO A 146 -16.18 16.24 8.08
CA PRO A 146 -15.57 16.09 9.40
C PRO A 146 -14.12 15.64 9.28
N MET A 147 -13.27 16.01 10.24
CA MET A 147 -11.93 15.43 10.35
C MET A 147 -12.01 13.97 10.79
N PRO A 148 -11.00 13.15 10.47
CA PRO A 148 -10.99 11.75 10.85
C PRO A 148 -11.24 11.49 12.35
N HIS A 149 -10.61 12.29 13.23
CA HIS A 149 -10.74 12.21 14.68
C HIS A 149 -12.07 12.77 15.24
N GLU A 150 -12.82 13.55 14.45
CA GLU A 150 -14.13 14.08 14.84
C GLU A 150 -15.25 13.05 14.63
N ARG A 151 -14.98 11.93 13.94
CA ARG A 151 -15.97 10.91 13.58
C ARG A 151 -16.16 9.89 14.70
N GLU A 152 -17.41 9.53 14.96
CA GLU A 152 -17.76 8.40 15.83
C GLU A 152 -17.23 7.07 15.27
N ALA A 153 -17.43 6.84 13.96
CA ALA A 153 -16.88 5.69 13.24
C ALA A 153 -15.65 6.11 12.42
N ARG A 154 -14.46 6.08 13.06
CA ARG A 154 -13.19 6.51 12.44
C ARG A 154 -12.79 5.68 11.21
N ASN A 155 -13.20 4.42 11.14
CA ASN A 155 -12.91 3.51 10.01
C ASN A 155 -13.89 3.60 8.82
N SER A 156 -14.74 4.63 8.78
CA SER A 156 -15.74 4.82 7.72
C SER A 156 -15.67 6.23 7.12
N THR A 157 -15.57 6.31 5.80
CA THR A 157 -15.52 7.58 5.07
C THR A 157 -16.89 7.90 4.44
N PRO A 158 -17.52 9.04 4.79
CA PRO A 158 -18.79 9.43 4.19
C PRO A 158 -18.72 9.59 2.68
N GLY A 159 -19.76 9.20 1.95
CA GLY A 159 -19.79 9.32 0.49
C GLY A 159 -19.63 10.77 -0.01
N ALA A 160 -20.10 11.75 0.76
CA ALA A 160 -19.89 13.18 0.45
C ALA A 160 -18.41 13.58 0.46
N VAL A 161 -17.60 12.97 1.34
CA VAL A 161 -16.15 13.17 1.34
C VAL A 161 -15.55 12.68 0.02
N ILE A 162 -15.93 11.47 -0.40
CA ILE A 162 -15.44 10.84 -1.63
C ILE A 162 -15.78 11.69 -2.85
N ILE A 163 -17.01 12.20 -2.93
CA ILE A 163 -17.43 13.08 -4.03
C ILE A 163 -16.60 14.38 -4.07
N GLY A 164 -16.33 14.99 -2.92
CA GLY A 164 -15.49 16.18 -2.90
C GLY A 164 -14.01 15.89 -3.23
N LEU A 165 -13.48 14.73 -2.81
CA LEU A 165 -12.14 14.28 -3.20
C LEU A 165 -12.00 14.12 -4.72
N VAL A 166 -13.01 13.54 -5.39
CA VAL A 166 -13.04 13.45 -6.86
C VAL A 166 -13.01 14.84 -7.49
N GLY A 167 -13.82 15.78 -6.98
CA GLY A 167 -13.83 17.16 -7.46
C GLY A 167 -12.48 17.87 -7.32
N LEU A 168 -11.84 17.75 -6.15
CA LEU A 168 -10.51 18.32 -5.90
C LEU A 168 -9.43 17.70 -6.79
N ASN A 169 -9.42 16.37 -6.94
CA ASN A 169 -8.48 15.70 -7.84
C ASN A 169 -8.61 16.20 -9.27
N LEU A 170 -9.84 16.40 -9.74
CA LEU A 170 -10.13 16.93 -11.07
C LEU A 170 -9.68 18.40 -11.21
N ASP A 171 -9.92 19.24 -10.20
CA ASP A 171 -9.46 20.64 -10.18
C ASP A 171 -7.93 20.74 -10.24
N PHE A 172 -7.21 19.98 -9.41
CA PHE A 172 -5.74 19.96 -9.44
C PHE A 172 -5.16 19.32 -10.71
N ALA A 173 -5.80 18.27 -11.25
CA ALA A 173 -5.37 17.66 -12.51
C ALA A 173 -5.49 18.64 -13.70
N ASP A 174 -6.47 19.55 -13.66
CA ASP A 174 -6.68 20.59 -14.67
C ASP A 174 -5.88 21.88 -14.40
N GLY A 175 -4.96 21.85 -13.43
CA GLY A 175 -4.01 22.93 -13.20
C GLY A 175 -4.47 24.01 -12.21
N LEU A 176 -5.40 23.71 -11.31
CA LEU A 176 -5.65 24.57 -10.14
C LEU A 176 -4.34 24.79 -9.37
N ASP A 177 -3.96 26.06 -9.19
CA ASP A 177 -2.81 26.43 -8.37
C ASP A 177 -3.24 26.47 -6.89
N ALA A 178 -2.52 25.73 -6.05
CA ALA A 178 -2.77 25.72 -4.62
C ALA A 178 -2.63 27.11 -3.99
N ALA A 179 -1.78 27.98 -4.55
CA ALA A 179 -1.58 29.35 -4.06
C ALA A 179 -2.79 30.27 -4.30
N GLU A 180 -3.69 29.94 -5.24
CA GLU A 180 -4.88 30.74 -5.54
C GLU A 180 -6.05 30.46 -4.57
N LEU A 181 -6.00 29.33 -3.84
CA LEU A 181 -7.01 29.01 -2.85
C LEU A 181 -6.95 30.01 -1.69
N ASN A 182 -8.11 30.52 -1.28
CA ASN A 182 -8.18 31.30 -0.04
C ASN A 182 -8.10 30.38 1.19
N ASN A 183 -7.92 30.95 2.39
CA ASN A 183 -7.74 30.18 3.62
C ASN A 183 -8.89 29.19 3.90
N GLU A 184 -10.13 29.52 3.56
CA GLU A 184 -11.28 28.64 3.79
C GLU A 184 -11.32 27.49 2.78
N GLU A 185 -11.02 27.77 1.51
CA GLU A 185 -10.89 26.73 0.49
C GLU A 185 -9.71 25.79 0.76
N ALA A 186 -8.58 26.34 1.20
CA ALA A 186 -7.41 25.57 1.60
C ALA A 186 -7.72 24.69 2.82
N ARG A 187 -8.38 25.25 3.85
CA ARG A 187 -8.86 24.50 5.02
C ARG A 187 -9.74 23.33 4.58
N LEU A 188 -10.69 23.60 3.68
CA LEU A 188 -11.62 22.61 3.18
C LEU A 188 -10.91 21.48 2.42
N ALA A 189 -9.99 21.83 1.51
CA ALA A 189 -9.16 20.88 0.78
C ALA A 189 -8.34 19.98 1.72
N VAL A 190 -7.76 20.55 2.80
CA VAL A 190 -7.03 19.76 3.81
C VAL A 190 -7.94 18.76 4.52
N ARG A 191 -9.18 19.14 4.87
CA ARG A 191 -10.14 18.24 5.51
C ARG A 191 -10.50 17.07 4.59
N TYR A 192 -10.70 17.32 3.30
CA TYR A 192 -10.86 16.25 2.31
C TYR A 192 -9.62 15.35 2.22
N ALA A 193 -8.43 15.93 2.07
CA ALA A 193 -7.18 15.18 1.98
C ALA A 193 -6.96 14.25 3.17
N SER A 194 -7.30 14.70 4.37
CA SER A 194 -7.16 13.91 5.60
C SER A 194 -8.00 12.62 5.60
N CYS A 195 -9.10 12.59 4.84
CA CYS A 195 -10.03 11.48 4.75
C CYS A 195 -9.78 10.53 3.56
N GLU A 196 -8.76 10.78 2.74
CA GLU A 196 -8.35 9.86 1.67
C GLU A 196 -7.93 8.49 2.26
N LEU A 197 -8.10 7.40 1.50
CA LEU A 197 -8.05 6.04 2.03
C LEU A 197 -6.68 5.62 2.57
N ASN A 198 -5.63 5.65 1.75
CA ASN A 198 -4.34 5.03 2.06
C ASN A 198 -3.20 6.04 2.25
N SER A 199 -3.19 7.11 1.44
CA SER A 199 -2.16 8.14 1.45
C SER A 199 -2.80 9.51 1.26
N PHE A 200 -2.07 10.58 1.57
CA PHE A 200 -2.55 11.90 1.19
C PHE A 200 -2.61 12.02 -0.35
N PRO A 201 -3.57 12.80 -0.88
CA PRO A 201 -3.55 13.18 -2.29
C PRO A 201 -2.27 13.94 -2.62
N VAL A 202 -1.75 13.74 -3.84
CA VAL A 202 -0.47 14.35 -4.29
C VAL A 202 -0.51 15.89 -4.26
N TRP A 203 -1.68 16.49 -4.40
CA TRP A 203 -1.87 17.95 -4.34
C TRP A 203 -1.83 18.53 -2.92
N LEU A 204 -1.82 17.70 -1.86
CA LEU A 204 -1.64 18.23 -0.50
C LEU A 204 -0.26 18.86 -0.30
N ALA A 205 0.76 18.36 -1.01
CA ALA A 205 2.13 18.87 -0.93
C ALA A 205 2.25 20.35 -1.39
N PRO A 206 1.83 20.72 -2.63
CA PRO A 206 1.83 22.13 -3.03
C PRO A 206 0.90 22.98 -2.15
N LEU A 207 -0.19 22.43 -1.61
CA LEU A 207 -1.04 23.14 -0.64
C LEU A 207 -0.33 23.44 0.68
N ALA A 208 0.44 22.48 1.21
CA ALA A 208 1.26 22.68 2.40
C ALA A 208 2.38 23.70 2.17
N ALA A 209 2.96 23.72 0.97
CA ALA A 209 3.96 24.73 0.61
C ALA A 209 3.37 26.14 0.48
N ALA A 210 2.16 26.28 -0.07
CA ALA A 210 1.50 27.57 -0.28
C ALA A 210 0.80 28.11 0.98
N HIS A 211 0.21 27.23 1.81
CA HIS A 211 -0.62 27.60 2.97
C HIS A 211 -0.21 26.83 4.25
N PRO A 212 1.06 26.88 4.67
CA PRO A 212 1.59 26.02 5.74
C PRO A 212 0.84 26.18 7.07
N GLU A 213 0.48 27.42 7.44
CA GLU A 213 -0.26 27.70 8.68
C GLU A 213 -1.67 27.10 8.66
N VAL A 214 -2.36 27.15 7.51
CA VAL A 214 -3.72 26.58 7.36
C VAL A 214 -3.66 25.05 7.44
N VAL A 215 -2.67 24.44 6.77
CA VAL A 215 -2.46 22.99 6.80
C VAL A 215 -2.15 22.51 8.22
N ALA A 216 -1.22 23.18 8.92
CA ALA A 216 -0.90 22.87 10.31
C ALA A 216 -2.13 23.02 11.21
N ALA A 217 -2.82 24.16 11.16
CA ALA A 217 -3.99 24.42 12.00
C ALA A 217 -5.10 23.37 11.82
N ALA A 218 -5.28 22.85 10.60
CA ALA A 218 -6.29 21.84 10.32
C ALA A 218 -5.86 20.41 10.71
N LEU A 219 -4.60 20.01 10.46
CA LEU A 219 -4.15 18.62 10.66
C LEU A 219 -3.60 18.34 12.06
N CYS A 220 -2.97 19.31 12.73
CA CYS A 220 -2.37 19.12 14.06
C CYS A 220 -3.33 18.53 15.10
N PRO A 221 -4.61 18.98 15.21
CA PRO A 221 -5.56 18.35 16.13
C PRO A 221 -5.79 16.85 15.84
N SER A 222 -5.82 16.46 14.57
CA SER A 222 -5.95 15.04 14.20
C SER A 222 -4.69 14.26 14.53
N VAL A 223 -3.52 14.85 14.31
CA VAL A 223 -2.22 14.24 14.65
C VAL A 223 -2.16 13.94 16.15
N VAL A 224 -2.49 14.93 16.99
CA VAL A 224 -2.50 14.75 18.45
C VAL A 224 -3.54 13.71 18.87
N ALA A 225 -4.74 13.74 18.28
CA ALA A 225 -5.78 12.75 18.57
C ALA A 225 -5.39 11.32 18.15
N ASP A 226 -4.63 11.16 17.07
CA ASP A 226 -4.10 9.86 16.65
C ASP A 226 -2.98 9.38 17.58
N MET A 227 -2.08 10.29 17.99
CA MET A 227 -0.98 10.00 18.92
C MET A 227 -1.52 9.56 20.28
N MET A 228 -2.56 10.23 20.77
CA MET A 228 -3.10 10.03 22.11
C MET A 228 -4.29 9.05 22.15
N HIS A 229 -4.56 8.35 21.06
CA HIS A 229 -5.59 7.31 21.07
C HIS A 229 -5.19 6.20 22.07
N PRO A 230 -6.11 5.78 22.97
CA PRO A 230 -5.83 4.73 23.94
C PRO A 230 -5.38 3.42 23.28
N ASP A 231 -4.53 2.65 23.95
CA ASP A 231 -4.20 1.30 23.51
C ASP A 231 -5.32 0.30 23.88
N ASP A 232 -6.46 0.45 23.22
CA ASP A 232 -7.68 -0.35 23.42
C ASP A 232 -7.85 -1.47 22.38
N GLY A 233 -6.81 -1.71 21.55
CA GLY A 233 -6.82 -2.66 20.45
C GLY A 233 -7.45 -2.14 19.16
N THR A 234 -8.02 -0.93 19.15
CA THR A 234 -8.58 -0.31 17.94
C THR A 234 -7.44 0.21 17.05
N LEU A 235 -7.44 -0.16 15.77
CA LEU A 235 -6.45 0.37 14.84
C LEU A 235 -6.84 1.79 14.40
N VAL A 236 -5.96 2.76 14.68
CA VAL A 236 -6.07 4.14 14.16
C VAL A 236 -5.10 4.32 13.00
N ASN A 237 -5.65 4.49 11.80
CA ASN A 237 -4.91 4.66 10.55
C ASN A 237 -5.31 5.96 9.84
N ASP A 238 -5.46 7.04 10.62
CA ASP A 238 -5.97 8.33 10.15
C ASP A 238 -4.84 9.21 9.59
N VAL A 239 -4.53 10.35 10.22
CA VAL A 239 -3.56 11.34 9.71
C VAL A 239 -2.14 10.91 10.04
N LEU A 240 -1.86 10.54 11.31
CA LEU A 240 -0.53 10.19 11.78
C LEU A 240 0.07 9.00 11.01
N ALA A 241 -0.74 7.98 10.71
CA ALA A 241 -0.29 6.78 9.99
C ALA A 241 0.18 7.05 8.55
N LYS A 242 -0.26 8.17 7.96
CA LYS A 242 0.10 8.57 6.59
C LYS A 242 1.36 9.46 6.55
N LEU A 243 1.63 10.21 7.62
CA LEU A 243 2.72 11.19 7.70
C LEU A 243 4.13 10.62 7.40
N PRO A 244 4.52 9.47 7.98
CA PRO A 244 5.65 8.67 7.51
C PRO A 244 5.99 8.79 6.02
N ARG A 245 4.99 8.50 5.18
CA ARG A 245 5.14 8.34 3.73
C ARG A 245 4.65 9.56 2.96
N ALA A 246 4.30 10.65 3.66
CA ALA A 246 3.84 11.88 3.03
C ALA A 246 4.95 12.56 2.21
N ASP A 247 4.60 13.60 1.47
CA ASP A 247 5.60 14.47 0.85
C ASP A 247 6.38 15.26 1.92
N ASP A 248 7.62 15.65 1.61
CA ASP A 248 8.46 16.47 2.50
C ASP A 248 7.74 17.76 2.92
N ALA A 249 7.05 18.44 2.00
CA ALA A 249 6.34 19.68 2.31
C ALA A 249 5.27 19.50 3.41
N VAL A 250 4.57 18.36 3.40
CA VAL A 250 3.56 18.04 4.42
C VAL A 250 4.21 17.65 5.74
N ARG A 251 5.27 16.84 5.71
CA ARG A 251 6.02 16.45 6.92
C ARG A 251 6.64 17.65 7.61
N THR A 252 7.33 18.52 6.88
CA THR A 252 7.97 19.72 7.44
C THR A 252 6.97 20.61 8.18
N VAL A 253 5.75 20.76 7.65
CA VAL A 253 4.68 21.55 8.30
C VAL A 253 4.20 20.91 9.61
N LEU A 254 4.14 19.58 9.70
CA LEU A 254 3.54 18.86 10.82
C LEU A 254 4.53 18.32 11.86
N ALA A 255 5.80 18.17 11.50
CA ALA A 255 6.83 17.66 12.39
C ALA A 255 7.00 18.48 13.68
N PRO A 256 6.90 19.83 13.69
CA PRO A 256 6.93 20.59 14.94
C PRO A 256 5.82 20.19 15.92
N CYS A 257 4.60 19.97 15.43
CA CYS A 257 3.48 19.53 16.27
C CYS A 257 3.69 18.11 16.81
N VAL A 258 4.17 17.19 15.97
CA VAL A 258 4.51 15.82 16.40
C VAL A 258 5.59 15.84 17.48
N ALA A 259 6.65 16.64 17.28
CA ALA A 259 7.75 16.78 18.22
C ALA A 259 7.31 17.39 19.56
N GLU A 260 6.52 18.48 19.52
CA GLU A 260 5.96 19.11 20.72
C GLU A 260 5.12 18.12 21.53
N GLN A 261 4.21 17.40 20.86
CA GLN A 261 3.38 16.41 21.52
C GLN A 261 4.22 15.27 22.10
N LEU A 262 5.19 14.73 21.35
CA LEU A 262 6.05 13.64 21.80
C LEU A 262 6.89 14.03 23.04
N CYS A 263 7.36 15.28 23.10
CA CYS A 263 8.07 15.81 24.26
C CYS A 263 7.14 16.00 25.46
N ALA A 264 5.89 16.41 25.24
CA ALA A 264 4.91 16.63 26.29
C ALA A 264 4.37 15.31 26.88
N GLU A 265 3.91 14.41 26.00
CA GLU A 265 3.30 13.14 26.39
C GLU A 265 3.53 12.06 25.33
N GLU A 266 3.96 10.89 25.79
CA GLU A 266 4.27 9.78 24.88
C GLU A 266 2.99 9.07 24.41
N PRO A 267 2.90 8.69 23.12
CA PRO A 267 1.79 7.90 22.60
C PRO A 267 1.56 6.58 23.36
N PRO A 268 0.33 6.31 23.84
CA PRO A 268 -0.01 5.07 24.56
C PRO A 268 0.17 3.82 23.71
N MET A 269 -0.11 3.89 22.41
CA MET A 269 0.03 2.78 21.48
C MET A 269 1.42 2.79 20.82
N VAL A 270 2.12 1.66 20.85
CA VAL A 270 3.49 1.54 20.29
C VAL A 270 3.53 1.89 18.80
N ARG A 271 2.49 1.54 18.03
CA ARG A 271 2.42 1.90 16.60
C ARG A 271 2.30 3.41 16.37
N ALA A 272 1.55 4.11 17.21
CA ALA A 272 1.44 5.57 17.13
C ALA A 272 2.78 6.23 17.51
N LEU A 273 3.49 5.69 18.51
CA LEU A 273 4.86 6.10 18.84
C LEU A 273 5.80 5.90 17.64
N ALA A 274 5.77 4.74 16.99
CA ALA A 274 6.59 4.45 15.83
C ALA A 274 6.36 5.47 14.69
N TYR A 275 5.10 5.78 14.36
CA TYR A 275 4.79 6.79 13.35
C TYR A 275 5.28 8.19 13.73
N ALA A 276 5.12 8.59 15.00
CA ALA A 276 5.59 9.88 15.48
C ALA A 276 7.11 10.01 15.39
N LEU A 277 7.85 8.98 15.84
CA LEU A 277 9.31 8.97 15.78
C LEU A 277 9.82 9.00 14.34
N ASP A 278 9.21 8.24 13.45
CA ASP A 278 9.63 8.24 12.05
C ASP A 278 9.43 9.59 11.36
N VAL A 279 8.37 10.34 11.72
CA VAL A 279 8.19 11.73 11.24
C VAL A 279 9.31 12.63 11.78
N VAL A 280 9.59 12.58 13.08
CA VAL A 280 10.63 13.41 13.72
C VAL A 280 12.01 13.10 13.14
N ILE A 281 12.37 11.82 13.04
CA ILE A 281 13.65 11.38 12.46
C ILE A 281 13.74 11.76 10.98
N GLY A 282 12.62 11.65 10.25
CA GLY A 282 12.53 12.05 8.86
C GLY A 282 12.93 13.50 8.62
N GLU A 283 12.56 14.40 9.53
CA GLU A 283 12.93 15.82 9.48
C GLU A 283 14.26 16.10 10.21
N GLY A 284 15.12 15.08 10.36
CA GLY A 284 16.45 15.20 10.96
C GLY A 284 16.43 15.38 12.48
N ALA A 285 15.31 15.09 13.14
CA ALA A 285 15.07 15.29 14.57
C ALA A 285 15.28 16.73 15.06
N VAL A 286 15.37 17.71 14.15
CA VAL A 286 15.73 19.11 14.47
C VAL A 286 14.73 19.76 15.45
N ALA A 287 13.46 19.35 15.38
CA ALA A 287 12.40 19.87 16.25
C ALA A 287 12.49 19.34 17.70
N VAL A 288 13.26 18.27 17.94
CA VAL A 288 13.48 17.71 19.28
C VAL A 288 14.93 17.97 19.65
N GLY A 289 15.17 18.91 20.57
CA GLY A 289 16.50 19.42 20.94
C GLY A 289 17.62 18.36 21.02
N ASP A 290 17.84 17.78 22.20
CA ASP A 290 18.76 16.63 22.35
C ASP A 290 17.98 15.32 22.23
N PHE A 291 17.66 14.93 20.99
CA PHE A 291 16.89 13.71 20.73
C PHE A 291 17.61 12.45 21.22
N ALA A 292 18.94 12.40 21.15
CA ALA A 292 19.72 11.24 21.61
C ALA A 292 19.61 11.05 23.13
N GLU A 293 19.66 12.13 23.91
CA GLU A 293 19.42 12.05 25.36
C GLU A 293 17.97 11.64 25.67
N LEU A 294 16.98 12.22 24.96
CA LEU A 294 15.58 11.82 25.13
C LEU A 294 15.39 10.33 24.87
N ALA A 295 15.91 9.83 23.74
CA ALA A 295 15.76 8.42 23.38
C ALA A 295 16.45 7.50 24.39
N ARG A 296 17.63 7.89 24.91
CA ARG A 296 18.33 7.18 25.99
C ARG A 296 17.48 7.08 27.27
N GLU A 297 16.91 8.19 27.72
CA GLU A 297 16.04 8.22 28.91
C GLU A 297 14.82 7.32 28.72
N ARG A 298 14.20 7.36 27.53
CA ARG A 298 13.02 6.56 27.19
C ARG A 298 13.34 5.07 27.09
N CYS A 299 14.46 4.69 26.47
CA CYS A 299 14.95 3.31 26.45
C CYS A 299 15.18 2.79 27.87
N ARG A 300 15.84 3.57 28.73
CA ARG A 300 16.09 3.18 30.14
C ARG A 300 14.78 2.93 30.90
N GLY A 301 13.74 3.74 30.68
CA GLY A 301 12.42 3.55 31.27
C GLY A 301 11.63 2.37 30.69
N ALA A 302 11.95 1.93 29.47
CA ALA A 302 11.18 0.95 28.71
C ALA A 302 11.78 -0.47 28.68
N ILE A 303 12.85 -0.77 29.44
CA ILE A 303 13.51 -2.10 29.42
C ILE A 303 12.54 -3.26 29.68
N ALA A 304 11.51 -3.05 30.51
CA ALA A 304 10.47 -4.04 30.82
C ALA A 304 9.27 -4.03 29.84
N ALA A 305 9.31 -3.18 28.80
CA ALA A 305 8.29 -3.04 27.77
C ALA A 305 8.95 -3.14 26.39
N GLU A 306 9.28 -4.36 25.98
CA GLU A 306 10.27 -4.67 24.94
C GLU A 306 9.93 -4.07 23.58
N ALA A 307 8.64 -4.04 23.19
CA ALA A 307 8.21 -3.41 21.94
C ALA A 307 8.41 -1.88 21.95
N ARG A 308 8.19 -1.24 23.10
CA ARG A 308 8.40 0.19 23.30
C ARG A 308 9.88 0.52 23.38
N PHE A 309 10.66 -0.32 24.06
CA PHE A 309 12.12 -0.25 24.06
C PHE A 309 12.67 -0.30 22.63
N ALA A 310 12.27 -1.31 21.85
CA ALA A 310 12.72 -1.50 20.48
C ALA A 310 12.40 -0.29 19.60
N THR A 311 11.22 0.30 19.78
CA THR A 311 10.76 1.48 19.05
C THR A 311 11.63 2.72 19.34
N TRP A 312 11.93 2.99 20.60
CA TRP A 312 12.85 4.08 20.97
C TRP A 312 14.31 3.79 20.62
N TRP A 313 14.74 2.54 20.77
CA TRP A 313 16.12 2.14 20.49
C TRP A 313 16.44 2.24 19.00
N GLU A 314 15.52 1.81 18.13
CA GLU A 314 15.65 1.96 16.69
C GLU A 314 15.69 3.44 16.28
N ALA A 315 14.86 4.27 16.92
CA ALA A 315 14.89 5.72 16.72
C ALA A 315 16.23 6.35 17.15
N TRP A 316 16.78 5.93 18.28
CA TRP A 316 18.11 6.37 18.74
C TRP A 316 19.20 5.91 17.77
N LEU A 317 19.16 4.64 17.34
CA LEU A 317 20.09 4.07 16.36
C LEU A 317 20.12 4.89 15.06
N SER A 318 19.01 5.52 14.68
CA SER A 318 18.92 6.36 13.48
C SER A 318 19.64 7.71 13.60
N VAL A 319 19.93 8.20 14.81
CA VAL A 319 20.59 9.50 15.03
C VAL A 319 21.98 9.39 15.66
N ASP A 320 22.19 8.39 16.52
CA ASP A 320 23.44 8.13 17.24
C ASP A 320 23.59 6.62 17.43
N SER A 321 24.09 5.97 16.38
CA SER A 321 24.16 4.52 16.31
C SER A 321 25.13 3.90 17.32
N ASN A 322 26.25 4.58 17.61
CA ASN A 322 27.23 4.11 18.59
C ASN A 322 26.69 4.21 20.02
N GLY A 323 26.10 5.35 20.41
CA GLY A 323 25.51 5.50 21.74
C GLY A 323 24.35 4.55 22.00
N ALA A 324 23.50 4.32 20.99
CA ALA A 324 22.42 3.33 21.08
C ALA A 324 22.95 1.91 21.29
N LEU A 325 24.03 1.54 20.57
CA LEU A 325 24.60 0.20 20.65
C LEU A 325 25.36 -0.05 21.95
N ASP A 326 26.17 0.93 22.41
CA ASP A 326 26.84 0.88 23.71
C ASP A 326 25.82 0.66 24.84
N PHE A 327 24.65 1.32 24.74
CA PHE A 327 23.57 1.13 25.71
C PHE A 327 22.93 -0.25 25.62
N LEU A 328 22.70 -0.78 24.42
CA LEU A 328 22.13 -2.12 24.26
C LEU A 328 23.05 -3.19 24.85
N GLU A 329 24.35 -3.13 24.57
CA GLU A 329 25.32 -4.09 25.10
C GLU A 329 25.34 -4.07 26.64
N ALA A 330 25.31 -2.88 27.26
CA ALA A 330 25.19 -2.76 28.71
C ALA A 330 23.88 -3.33 29.27
N VAL A 331 22.75 -3.14 28.58
CA VAL A 331 21.45 -3.71 29.00
C VAL A 331 21.46 -5.23 28.88
N VAL A 332 22.07 -5.79 27.84
CA VAL A 332 22.15 -7.24 27.62
C VAL A 332 22.88 -7.94 28.76
N ASP A 333 23.95 -7.33 29.27
CA ASP A 333 24.71 -7.87 30.41
C ASP A 333 23.94 -7.83 31.75
N ASP A 334 22.97 -6.94 31.88
CA ASP A 334 22.25 -6.65 33.13
C ASP A 334 20.88 -7.33 33.26
N VAL A 335 20.36 -7.96 32.20
CA VAL A 335 19.02 -8.59 32.19
C VAL A 335 19.08 -10.11 32.02
N THR A 336 17.95 -10.79 32.24
CA THR A 336 17.92 -12.26 32.13
C THR A 336 18.00 -12.72 30.67
N PRO A 337 18.51 -13.93 30.37
CA PRO A 337 18.59 -14.45 29.01
C PRO A 337 17.24 -14.43 28.26
N GLU A 338 16.14 -14.71 28.96
CA GLU A 338 14.80 -14.66 28.39
C GLU A 338 14.40 -13.23 27.99
N GLN A 339 14.73 -12.24 28.83
CA GLN A 339 14.45 -10.84 28.54
C GLN A 339 15.33 -10.31 27.41
N VAL A 340 16.62 -10.69 27.38
CA VAL A 340 17.51 -10.37 26.24
C VAL A 340 16.91 -10.88 24.94
N TYR A 341 16.46 -12.14 24.91
CA TYR A 341 15.83 -12.71 23.72
C TYR A 341 14.61 -11.90 23.27
N GLN A 342 13.72 -11.51 24.21
CA GLN A 342 12.54 -10.69 23.87
C GLN A 342 12.93 -9.30 23.35
N LEU A 343 13.92 -8.65 23.95
CA LEU A 343 14.44 -7.36 23.48
C LEU A 343 14.99 -7.47 22.05
N VAL A 344 15.87 -8.44 21.78
CA VAL A 344 16.45 -8.65 20.46
C VAL A 344 15.39 -9.01 19.42
N LEU A 345 14.42 -9.85 19.79
CA LEU A 345 13.27 -10.19 18.94
C LEU A 345 12.47 -8.95 18.54
N GLN A 346 12.12 -8.09 19.50
CA GLN A 346 11.36 -6.87 19.23
C GLN A 346 12.18 -5.81 18.47
N ILE A 347 13.49 -5.69 18.75
CA ILE A 347 14.40 -4.84 17.97
C ILE A 347 14.39 -5.26 16.52
N CYS A 348 14.59 -6.55 16.23
CA CYS A 348 14.59 -7.04 14.86
C CYS A 348 13.20 -6.90 14.21
N HIS A 349 12.12 -7.12 14.96
CA HIS A 349 10.77 -6.85 14.47
C HIS A 349 10.61 -5.39 14.03
N ARG A 350 11.04 -4.43 14.86
CA ARG A 350 10.94 -3.00 14.57
C ARG A 350 11.82 -2.59 13.38
N LEU A 351 13.05 -3.08 13.31
CA LEU A 351 13.95 -2.85 12.17
C LEU A 351 13.33 -3.34 10.86
N HIS A 352 12.62 -4.48 10.88
CA HIS A 352 11.89 -4.98 9.71
C HIS A 352 10.73 -4.07 9.31
N GLU A 353 9.86 -3.69 10.27
CA GLU A 353 8.73 -2.79 9.99
C GLU A 353 9.17 -1.46 9.38
N ARG A 354 10.30 -0.93 9.85
CA ARG A 354 10.90 0.27 9.28
C ARG A 354 11.42 0.04 7.85
N SER A 355 12.10 -1.09 7.61
CA SER A 355 12.61 -1.43 6.28
C SER A 355 11.50 -1.54 5.21
N GLU A 356 10.31 -2.01 5.60
CA GLU A 356 9.12 -2.08 4.73
C GLU A 356 8.45 -0.71 4.53
N THR A 357 8.57 0.19 5.53
CA THR A 357 7.84 1.46 5.54
C THR A 357 8.57 2.57 4.78
N TYR A 358 9.91 2.55 4.72
CA TYR A 358 10.72 3.64 4.15
C TYR A 358 11.81 3.14 3.19
N ALA A 359 11.46 2.97 1.92
CA ALA A 359 12.46 2.73 0.87
C ALA A 359 13.37 3.95 0.62
N THR A 360 12.95 5.15 1.00
CA THR A 360 13.62 6.43 0.64
C THR A 360 14.61 6.95 1.69
N ARG A 361 14.58 6.44 2.92
CA ARG A 361 15.49 6.87 4.01
C ARG A 361 16.06 5.63 4.74
N PRO A 362 17.16 5.03 4.24
CA PRO A 362 17.76 3.88 4.87
C PRO A 362 18.29 4.25 6.27
N LEU A 363 18.26 3.29 7.20
CA LEU A 363 18.86 3.40 8.53
C LEU A 363 20.34 3.81 8.42
N LEU A 364 20.77 4.79 9.23
CA LEU A 364 22.17 5.24 9.28
C LEU A 364 23.14 4.08 9.53
N ALA A 365 22.79 3.21 10.48
CA ALA A 365 23.53 2.00 10.84
C ALA A 365 23.79 1.07 9.64
N ARG A 366 22.95 1.10 8.59
CA ARG A 366 23.12 0.27 7.39
C ARG A 366 24.38 0.62 6.59
N GLN A 367 24.92 1.81 6.80
CA GLN A 367 26.13 2.31 6.12
C GLN A 367 27.37 2.32 7.04
N GLN A 368 27.28 1.79 8.26
CA GLN A 368 28.31 1.85 9.28
C GLN A 368 28.87 0.44 9.58
N PRO A 369 30.03 0.08 9.02
CA PRO A 369 30.61 -1.25 9.21
C PRO A 369 30.88 -1.61 10.67
N ASP A 370 31.32 -0.64 11.48
CA ASP A 370 31.60 -0.77 12.90
C ASP A 370 30.34 -1.14 13.71
N VAL A 371 29.23 -0.48 13.42
CA VAL A 371 27.92 -0.75 14.05
C VAL A 371 27.40 -2.12 13.63
N LEU A 372 27.45 -2.45 12.33
CA LEU A 372 26.98 -3.74 11.82
C LEU A 372 27.82 -4.90 12.37
N LYS A 373 29.15 -4.72 12.46
CA LYS A 373 30.07 -5.73 13.02
C LYS A 373 29.72 -6.10 14.46
N ARG A 374 29.24 -5.15 15.26
CA ARG A 374 28.81 -5.36 16.65
C ARG A 374 27.38 -5.92 16.73
N LEU A 375 26.46 -5.43 15.88
CA LEU A 375 25.06 -5.84 15.90
C LEU A 375 24.83 -7.27 15.38
N ILE A 376 25.59 -7.70 14.36
CA ILE A 376 25.48 -9.05 13.77
C ILE A 376 25.62 -10.16 14.82
N PRO A 377 26.73 -10.27 15.57
CA PRO A 377 26.91 -11.35 16.54
C PRO A 377 25.83 -11.32 17.64
N LEU A 378 25.48 -10.13 18.14
CA LEU A 378 24.41 -9.96 19.13
C LEU A 378 23.08 -10.52 18.62
N VAL A 379 22.70 -10.24 17.37
CA VAL A 379 21.45 -10.78 16.80
C VAL A 379 21.55 -12.29 16.55
N TYR A 380 22.69 -12.80 16.06
CA TYR A 380 22.88 -14.22 15.78
C TYR A 380 22.89 -15.09 17.05
N GLU A 381 23.38 -14.56 18.17
CA GLU A 381 23.41 -15.25 19.46
C GLU A 381 21.99 -15.59 19.95
N HIS A 382 21.05 -14.65 19.79
CA HIS A 382 19.68 -14.78 20.29
C HIS A 382 18.67 -15.26 19.23
N ILE A 383 18.90 -14.97 17.95
CA ILE A 383 18.01 -15.36 16.84
C ILE A 383 18.70 -16.48 16.04
N LYS A 384 18.63 -17.72 16.53
CA LYS A 384 19.44 -18.82 15.97
C LYS A 384 18.84 -19.38 14.67
N PRO A 385 19.65 -19.67 13.64
CA PRO A 385 19.17 -20.30 12.40
C PRO A 385 18.50 -21.67 12.60
N VAL A 386 18.92 -22.41 13.63
CA VAL A 386 18.32 -23.72 13.96
C VAL A 386 16.85 -23.60 14.41
N ASP A 387 16.45 -22.43 14.91
CA ASP A 387 15.10 -22.14 15.38
C ASP A 387 14.27 -21.41 14.32
N ASP A 388 14.68 -21.44 13.05
CA ASP A 388 13.97 -20.77 11.97
C ASP A 388 12.65 -21.47 11.63
N ILE A 389 11.59 -20.67 11.53
CA ILE A 389 10.26 -21.13 11.16
C ILE A 389 10.14 -21.18 9.63
N ASP A 390 9.70 -22.32 9.11
CA ASP A 390 9.26 -22.49 7.72
C ASP A 390 7.73 -22.54 7.67
N HIS A 391 7.14 -21.81 6.73
CA HIS A 391 5.69 -21.72 6.57
C HIS A 391 5.27 -22.30 5.23
N GLU A 392 4.32 -23.23 5.24
CA GLU A 392 3.67 -23.72 4.03
C GLU A 392 2.38 -22.92 3.75
N GLY A 393 2.29 -22.32 2.57
CA GLY A 393 1.07 -21.64 2.10
C GLY A 393 0.98 -20.16 2.47
N VAL A 394 -0.26 -19.63 2.53
CA VAL A 394 -0.52 -18.21 2.84
C VAL A 394 -0.47 -18.02 4.34
N PHE A 395 0.47 -17.19 4.81
CA PHE A 395 0.60 -16.82 6.22
C PHE A 395 0.83 -15.31 6.37
N SER A 396 0.56 -14.79 7.58
CA SER A 396 0.91 -13.43 7.97
C SER A 396 2.16 -13.50 8.84
N PRO A 397 3.29 -12.91 8.42
CA PRO A 397 4.53 -12.92 9.19
C PRO A 397 4.37 -12.28 10.58
N GLY A 398 4.97 -12.89 11.59
CA GLY A 398 5.03 -12.38 12.95
C GLY A 398 6.43 -11.87 13.35
N PRO A 399 6.61 -11.42 14.61
CA PRO A 399 7.90 -10.90 15.10
C PRO A 399 9.08 -11.85 14.87
N ARG A 400 8.87 -13.16 15.00
CA ARG A 400 9.92 -14.17 14.80
C ARG A 400 10.35 -14.29 13.34
N ASP A 401 9.41 -14.21 12.39
CA ASP A 401 9.69 -14.18 10.94
C ASP A 401 10.48 -12.94 10.55
N HIS A 402 10.10 -11.79 11.13
CA HIS A 402 10.79 -10.52 10.93
C HIS A 402 12.23 -10.59 11.45
N ALA A 403 12.43 -11.18 12.63
CA ALA A 403 13.77 -11.34 13.19
C ALA A 403 14.67 -12.25 12.36
N GLN A 404 14.13 -13.36 11.85
CA GLN A 404 14.77 -14.25 10.88
C GLN A 404 15.28 -13.49 9.64
N ARG A 405 14.42 -12.62 9.08
CA ARG A 405 14.74 -11.80 7.90
C ARG A 405 15.81 -10.77 8.21
N ILE A 406 15.68 -10.02 9.30
CA ILE A 406 16.67 -9.01 9.69
C ILE A 406 18.03 -9.63 9.92
N ARG A 407 18.11 -10.74 10.65
CA ARG A 407 19.39 -11.46 10.86
C ARG A 407 20.09 -11.75 9.53
N SER A 408 19.35 -12.27 8.55
CA SER A 408 19.88 -12.56 7.21
C SER A 408 20.25 -11.29 6.41
N GLN A 409 19.50 -10.21 6.61
CA GLN A 409 19.74 -8.92 5.95
C GLN A 409 20.96 -8.18 6.51
N LEU A 410 21.27 -8.27 7.81
CA LEU A 410 22.40 -7.56 8.43
C LEU A 410 23.73 -7.88 7.76
N VAL A 411 23.98 -9.15 7.43
CA VAL A 411 25.20 -9.58 6.70
C VAL A 411 25.20 -9.01 5.28
N SER A 412 24.03 -8.98 4.63
CA SER A 412 23.89 -8.39 3.29
C SER A 412 24.15 -6.89 3.32
N TRP A 413 23.69 -6.18 4.36
CA TRP A 413 23.95 -4.76 4.55
C TRP A 413 25.44 -4.48 4.70
N LEU A 414 26.15 -5.27 5.52
CA LEU A 414 27.61 -5.12 5.69
C LEU A 414 28.35 -5.38 4.37
N ALA A 415 27.91 -6.37 3.58
CA ALA A 415 28.49 -6.66 2.27
C ALA A 415 28.20 -5.59 1.20
N GLU A 416 27.10 -4.84 1.33
CA GLU A 416 26.75 -3.70 0.48
C GLU A 416 27.59 -2.46 0.78
N VAL A 417 28.18 -2.34 1.97
CA VAL A 417 29.03 -1.19 2.33
C VAL A 417 30.36 -1.25 1.56
N SER A 418 30.63 -0.19 0.80
CA SER A 418 31.89 -0.05 0.06
C SER A 418 33.03 0.37 1.00
N GLY A 419 34.15 -0.36 1.00
CA GLY A 419 35.37 0.05 1.71
C GLY A 419 36.18 -1.13 2.26
N THR A 420 37.43 -0.86 2.65
CA THR A 420 38.31 -1.86 3.27
C THR A 420 37.83 -2.29 4.66
N GLU A 421 37.17 -1.39 5.38
CA GLU A 421 36.65 -1.63 6.73
C GLU A 421 35.50 -2.66 6.74
N ALA A 422 34.61 -2.62 5.75
CA ALA A 422 33.56 -3.62 5.59
C ALA A 422 34.14 -5.01 5.27
N VAL A 423 35.13 -5.08 4.37
CA VAL A 423 35.83 -6.33 4.05
C VAL A 423 36.57 -6.90 5.25
N GLN A 424 37.22 -6.04 6.04
CA GLN A 424 37.88 -6.46 7.28
C GLN A 424 36.88 -6.99 8.30
N SER A 425 35.77 -6.26 8.51
CA SER A 425 34.71 -6.68 9.44
C SER A 425 34.11 -8.04 9.05
N LEU A 426 33.87 -8.29 7.76
CA LEU A 426 33.40 -9.59 7.27
C LEU A 426 34.42 -10.72 7.50
N ARG A 427 35.72 -10.44 7.37
CA ARG A 427 36.76 -11.45 7.66
C ARG A 427 36.81 -11.79 9.14
N GLU A 428 36.77 -10.78 9.99
CA GLU A 428 36.78 -10.96 11.45
C GLU A 428 35.54 -11.73 11.92
N LEU A 429 34.36 -11.42 11.38
CA LEU A 429 33.13 -12.20 11.64
C LEU A 429 33.21 -13.64 11.12
N ALA A 430 33.96 -13.91 10.05
CA ALA A 430 34.15 -15.27 9.53
C ALA A 430 35.13 -16.10 10.39
N GLU A 431 35.96 -15.44 11.18
CA GLU A 431 36.92 -16.07 12.11
C GLU A 431 36.30 -16.35 13.50
N ASP A 432 35.14 -15.75 13.81
CA ASP A 432 34.37 -15.91 15.04
C ASP A 432 33.04 -16.67 14.77
N PRO A 433 33.04 -18.01 14.84
CA PRO A 433 32.00 -18.88 14.27
C PRO A 433 30.66 -18.94 15.03
#